data_AF-A0A841U1W8-F1
#
_entry.id   AF-A0A841U1W8-F1
#
_cell.length_a   1.000
_cell.length_b   1.000
_cell.length_c   1.000
_cell.angle_alpha   90.00
_cell.angle_beta   90.00
_cell.angle_gamma   90.00
#
_symmetry.space_group_name_H-M   'P 1'
#
loop_
_entity.id
_entity.type
_entity.pdbx_description
1 polymer ?
#
loop_
_entity_poly.entity_id
_entity_poly.type
_entity_poly.pdbx_seq_one_letter_code
_entity_poly.pdbx_strand_id
1 'polypeptide(L)' 'MVWNVLIPVLTLIVGLILGFIGGVFYLRSQLTRMQSDPEMLQKMAKQMGYNMNKQQLNKAQQMLQQQNFKNRRK' A
#
# COMPACT_ATOMS: atom_id res chain seq x y z
N MET A 1 -21.65 -17.96 39.19
CA MET A 1 -21.68 -18.73 37.92
C MET A 1 -21.57 -17.81 36.70
N VAL A 2 -22.49 -16.85 36.49
CA VAL A 2 -22.53 -15.99 35.29
C VAL A 2 -21.27 -15.13 35.09
N TRP A 3 -20.72 -14.52 36.15
CA TRP A 3 -19.53 -13.65 36.07
C TRP A 3 -18.27 -14.37 35.56
N ASN A 4 -18.09 -15.65 35.88
CA ASN A 4 -16.93 -16.43 35.42
C ASN A 4 -16.96 -16.72 33.92
N VAL A 5 -18.12 -16.64 33.28
CA VAL A 5 -18.28 -16.80 31.82
C VAL A 5 -18.24 -15.43 31.13
N LEU A 6 -18.85 -14.42 31.75
CA LEU A 6 -18.95 -13.07 31.18
C LEU A 6 -17.59 -12.40 31.04
N ILE A 7 -16.73 -12.49 32.06
CA ILE A 7 -15.40 -11.87 32.06
C ILE A 7 -14.53 -12.37 30.90
N PRO A 8 -14.29 -13.68 30.72
CA PRO A 8 -13.42 -14.17 29.65
C PRO A 8 -13.98 -13.88 28.24
N VAL A 9 -15.31 -13.88 28.06
CA VAL A 9 -15.93 -13.52 26.78
C VAL A 9 -15.67 -12.05 26.45
N LEU A 10 -15.84 -11.14 27.40
CA LEU A 10 -15.52 -9.71 27.22
C LEU A 10 -14.03 -9.50 26.95
N THR A 11 -13.15 -10.19 27.66
CA THR A 11 -11.70 -10.12 27.42
C THR A 11 -11.34 -10.56 26.00
N LEU A 12 -11.94 -11.65 25.50
CA LEU A 12 -11.75 -12.10 24.12
C LEU A 12 -12.21 -11.05 23.10
N ILE A 13 -13.39 -10.46 23.31
CA ILE A 13 -13.93 -9.44 22.40
C ILE A 13 -13.03 -8.20 22.39
N VAL A 14 -12.60 -7.71 23.56
CA VAL A 14 -11.70 -6.55 23.66
C VAL A 14 -10.35 -6.85 22.99
N GLY A 15 -9.79 -8.05 23.21
CA GLY A 15 -8.57 -8.49 22.54
C GLY A 15 -8.71 -8.56 21.02
N LEU A 16 -9.84 -9.05 20.53
CA LEU A 16 -10.14 -9.10 19.09
C LEU A 16 -10.26 -7.70 18.48
N ILE A 17 -10.97 -6.79 19.17
CA ILE A 17 -11.13 -5.40 18.70
C ILE A 17 -9.77 -4.69 18.67
N LEU A 18 -8.99 -4.77 19.75
CA LEU A 18 -7.67 -4.15 19.83
C LEU A 18 -6.69 -4.74 18.79
N GLY A 19 -6.68 -6.07 18.65
CA GLY A 19 -5.86 -6.76 17.66
C GLY A 19 -6.25 -6.43 16.22
N PHE A 20 -7.55 -6.36 15.93
CA PHE A 20 -8.05 -6.00 14.59
C PHE A 20 -7.73 -4.55 14.23
N ILE A 21 -7.94 -3.60 15.15
CA ILE A 21 -7.60 -2.19 14.91
C ILE A 21 -6.10 -2.03 14.68
N GLY A 22 -5.26 -2.66 15.52
CA GLY A 22 -3.81 -2.64 15.36
C GLY A 22 -3.37 -3.26 14.03
N GLY A 23 -3.95 -4.40 13.66
CA GLY A 23 -3.69 -5.08 12.39
C GLY A 23 -4.06 -4.22 11.17
N VAL A 24 -5.28 -3.67 11.13
CA VAL A 24 -5.74 -2.81 10.03
C VAL A 24 -4.88 -1.54 9.92
N PHE A 25 -4.51 -0.92 11.04
CA PHE A 25 -3.65 0.27 11.04
C PHE A 25 -2.25 -0.06 10.49
N TYR A 26 -1.68 -1.20 10.86
CA TYR A 26 -0.40 -1.66 10.34
C TYR A 26 -0.45 -1.95 8.84
N LEU A 27 -1.46 -2.69 8.36
CA LEU A 27 -1.64 -2.95 6.93
C LEU A 27 -1.85 -1.64 6.15
N ARG A 28 -2.67 -0.71 6.67
CA ARG A 28 -2.87 0.60 6.06
C ARG A 28 -1.56 1.36 5.93
N SER A 29 -0.73 1.36 6.98
CA SER A 29 0.58 2.03 6.98
C SER A 29 1.53 1.42 5.95
N GLN A 30 1.56 0.08 5.83
CA GLN A 30 2.37 -0.61 4.82
C GLN A 30 1.92 -0.31 3.38
N LEU A 31 0.62 -0.38 3.11
CA LEU A 31 0.07 -0.09 1.78
C LEU A 31 0.25 1.39 1.40
N THR A 32 0.21 2.29 2.37
CA THR A 32 0.47 3.72 2.13
C THR A 32 1.94 3.92 1.77
N ARG A 33 2.88 3.30 2.50
CA ARG A 33 4.32 3.35 2.19
C ARG A 33 4.66 2.75 0.82
N MET A 34 3.96 1.70 0.40
CA MET A 34 4.11 1.13 -0.95
C MET A 34 3.59 2.03 -2.07
N GLN A 35 2.62 2.91 -1.79
CA GLN A 35 2.07 3.85 -2.77
C GLN A 35 2.91 5.13 -2.89
N SER A 36 3.60 5.53 -1.82
CA SER A 36 4.44 6.73 -1.80
C SER A 36 5.67 6.63 -2.69
N ASP A 37 6.08 5.42 -3.07
CA ASP A 37 7.26 5.18 -3.91
C ASP A 37 6.85 4.85 -5.35
N PRO A 38 6.72 5.87 -6.23
CA PRO A 38 6.48 5.65 -7.65
C PRO A 38 7.58 4.80 -8.30
N GLU A 39 8.81 4.80 -7.74
CA GLU A 39 9.89 3.93 -8.18
C GLU A 39 9.66 2.44 -7.84
N MET A 40 9.11 2.16 -6.66
CA MET A 40 8.86 0.79 -6.22
C MET A 40 7.68 0.20 -6.99
N LEU A 41 6.64 0.99 -7.26
CA LEU A 41 5.55 0.61 -8.15
C LEU A 41 6.03 0.36 -9.59
N GLN A 42 6.93 1.19 -10.12
CA GLN A 42 7.53 0.96 -11.45
C GLN A 42 8.39 -0.31 -11.50
N LYS A 43 9.10 -0.64 -10.42
CA LYS A 43 9.88 -1.89 -10.32
C LYS A 43 8.96 -3.11 -10.18
N MET A 44 7.89 -3.01 -9.39
CA MET A 44 6.88 -4.07 -9.23
C MET A 44 6.13 -4.34 -10.53
N ALA A 45 5.76 -3.29 -11.27
CA ALA A 45 5.15 -3.40 -12.60
C ALA A 45 6.08 -4.07 -13.63
N LYS A 46 7.38 -3.75 -13.61
CA LYS A 46 8.40 -4.40 -14.45
C LYS A 46 8.62 -5.87 -14.07
N GLN A 47 8.60 -6.18 -12.77
CA GLN A 47 8.84 -7.54 -12.26
C GLN A 47 7.62 -8.46 -12.41
N MET A 48 6.39 -7.94 -12.43
CA MET A 48 5.16 -8.73 -12.67
C MET A 48 5.01 -9.26 -14.11
N GLY A 49 6.03 -9.16 -14.96
CA GLY A 49 6.03 -9.82 -16.28
C GLY A 49 5.61 -8.94 -17.44
N TYR A 50 5.50 -7.61 -17.25
CA TYR A 50 5.66 -6.71 -18.37
C TYR A 50 7.15 -6.73 -18.76
N ASN A 51 7.51 -7.61 -19.70
CA ASN A 51 8.77 -7.52 -20.45
C ASN A 51 8.73 -6.22 -21.28
N MET A 52 8.78 -5.09 -20.60
CA MET A 52 8.91 -3.79 -21.22
C MET A 52 10.31 -3.76 -21.80
N ASN A 53 10.40 -3.99 -23.10
CA ASN A 53 11.59 -3.76 -23.90
C ASN A 53 12.21 -2.42 -23.45
N LYS A 54 13.53 -2.39 -23.21
CA LYS A 54 14.28 -1.22 -22.70
C LYS A 54 13.94 0.08 -23.46
N GLN A 55 13.58 -0.04 -24.74
CA GLN A 55 13.09 1.07 -25.57
C GLN A 55 11.76 1.67 -25.11
N GLN A 56 10.79 0.85 -24.69
CA GLN A 56 9.50 1.33 -24.17
C GLN A 56 9.65 2.00 -22.81
N LEU A 57 10.59 1.52 -21.98
CA LEU A 57 10.92 2.17 -20.71
C LEU A 57 11.54 3.55 -20.91
N ASN A 58 12.46 3.70 -21.87
CA ASN A 58 13.02 5.01 -22.21
C ASN A 58 11.95 5.96 -22.78
N LYS A 59 11.03 5.45 -23.62
CA LYS A 59 9.93 6.25 -24.17
C LYS A 59 8.93 6.69 -23.09
N ALA A 60 8.61 5.81 -22.14
CA ALA A 60 7.77 6.13 -20.99
C ALA A 60 8.45 7.16 -20.06
N GLN A 61 9.75 7.04 -19.81
CA GLN A 61 10.52 8.04 -19.04
C GLN A 61 10.50 9.41 -19.70
N GLN A 62 10.65 9.48 -21.03
CA GLN A 62 10.55 10.75 -21.78
C GLN A 62 9.14 11.35 -21.71
N MET A 63 8.09 10.52 -21.82
CA MET A 63 6.71 10.98 -21.70
C MET A 63 6.38 11.52 -20.30
N LEU A 64 6.86 10.87 -19.24
CA LEU A 64 6.69 11.33 -17.86
C LEU A 64 7.40 12.66 -17.61
N GLN A 65 8.61 12.83 -18.13
CA GLN A 65 9.32 14.11 -18.05
C GLN A 65 8.55 15.22 -18.78
N GLN A 66 8.03 14.96 -19.97
CA GLN A 66 7.23 15.95 -20.72
C GLN A 66 5.91 16.32 -20.04
N GLN A 67 5.24 15.39 -19.36
CA GLN A 67 4.02 15.70 -18.59
C GLN A 67 4.31 16.61 -17.39
N ASN A 68 5.42 16.39 -16.67
CA ASN A 68 5.84 17.25 -15.57
C ASN A 68 6.20 18.69 -16.02
N PHE A 69 6.69 18.85 -17.25
CA PHE A 69 6.94 20.18 -17.83
C PHE A 69 5.66 20.88 -18.30
N LYS A 70 4.65 20.14 -18.78
CA LYS A 70 3.37 20.70 -19.23
C LYS A 70 2.51 21.22 -18.07
N ASN A 71 2.55 20.55 -16.91
CA ASN A 71 1.84 20.99 -15.70
C ASN A 71 2.51 22.19 -15.00
N ARG A 72 3.77 22.52 -15.30
CA ARG A 72 4.45 23.72 -14.76
C ARG A 72 4.24 25.00 -15.59
N ARG A 73 3.54 24.93 -16.72
CA ARG A 73 3.27 26.07 -17.62
C ARG A 73 1.80 26.50 -17.65
N LYS A 74 0.96 26.00 -16.73
CA LYS A 74 -0.43 26.41 -16.58
C LYS A 74 -0.64 27.09 -15.24
#